data_AF-A0A520HMF2-F1
#
_entry.id   AF-A0A520HMF2-F1
#
_cell.length_a   1.000
_cell.length_b   1.000
_cell.length_c   1.000
_cell.angle_alpha   90.00
_cell.angle_beta   90.00
_cell.angle_gamma   90.00
#
_symmetry.space_group_name_H-M   'P 1'
#
loop_
_entity.id
_entity.type
_entity.pdbx_description
1 polymer ?
#
loop_
_entity_poly.entity_id
_entity_poly.type
_entity_poly.pdbx_seq_one_letter_code
_entity_poly.pdbx_strand_id
1 'polypeptide(L)'
;MSVTLVTGAASGIGLATATLLADTAERLILVDRDADALARVALPCTVDLLPGDVADEDFWESAAPYLGGLTHAVVNAGVAGAGAIAGLDFAEWRRILSVNLDGAFLTLRAAMRAIDGAGAIVA
;
A
#
# COMPACT_ATOMS: atom_id res chain seq x y z
N MET A 1 19.23 -7.71 0.15
CA MET A 1 18.19 -7.32 -0.83
C MET A 1 16.96 -6.91 -0.02
N SER A 2 16.05 -6.11 -0.57
CA SER A 2 14.92 -5.57 0.21
C SER A 2 13.66 -6.41 0.07
N VAL A 3 12.90 -6.50 1.17
CA VAL A 3 11.49 -6.89 1.18
C VAL A 3 10.69 -5.60 1.33
N THR A 4 9.91 -5.24 0.32
CA THR A 4 9.26 -3.92 0.24
C THR A 4 7.74 -4.05 0.10
N LEU A 5 7.01 -3.36 0.98
CA LEU A 5 5.57 -3.17 0.87
C LEU A 5 5.27 -1.93 0.01
N VAL A 6 4.35 -2.03 -0.93
CA VAL A 6 3.84 -0.89 -1.70
C VAL A 6 2.32 -0.92 -1.69
N THR A 7 1.69 0.18 -1.26
CA THR A 7 0.23 0.34 -1.27
C THR A 7 -0.23 1.20 -2.45
N GLY A 8 -1.44 0.97 -2.96
CA GLY A 8 -1.91 1.59 -4.21
C GLY A 8 -1.10 1.09 -5.42
N ALA A 9 -0.71 -0.18 -5.38
CA ALA A 9 0.29 -0.76 -6.27
C ALA A 9 -0.27 -1.24 -7.62
N ALA A 10 -1.58 -1.19 -7.85
CA ALA A 10 -2.16 -1.66 -9.11
C ALA A 10 -2.09 -0.62 -10.24
N SER A 11 -1.75 0.64 -9.93
CA SER A 11 -1.68 1.71 -10.94
C SER A 11 -0.78 2.88 -10.54
N GLY A 12 -0.63 3.84 -11.47
CA GLY A 12 -0.03 5.15 -11.20
C GLY A 12 1.36 5.09 -10.59
N ILE A 13 1.60 5.93 -9.58
CA ILE A 13 2.89 6.04 -8.89
C ILE A 13 3.25 4.73 -8.18
N GLY A 14 2.30 4.09 -7.50
CA GLY A 14 2.57 2.84 -6.78
C GLY A 14 3.07 1.72 -7.69
N LEU A 15 2.40 1.51 -8.84
CA LEU A 15 2.86 0.52 -9.82
C LEU A 15 4.22 0.90 -10.43
N ALA A 16 4.43 2.18 -10.75
CA ALA A 16 5.71 2.65 -11.28
C ALA A 16 6.86 2.43 -10.28
N THR A 17 6.61 2.71 -8.99
CA THR A 17 7.57 2.45 -7.91
C THR A 17 7.84 0.96 -7.75
N ALA A 18 6.81 0.10 -7.72
CA ALA A 18 6.98 -1.35 -7.65
C ALA A 18 7.78 -1.88 -8.84
N THR A 19 7.51 -1.38 -10.05
CA THR A 19 8.23 -1.75 -11.27
C THR A 19 9.71 -1.38 -11.17
N LEU A 20 10.04 -0.18 -10.70
CA LEU A 20 11.43 0.25 -10.53
C LEU A 20 12.17 -0.58 -9.46
N LEU A 21 11.49 -0.94 -8.38
CA LEU A 21 12.08 -1.72 -7.29
C LEU A 21 12.29 -3.19 -7.67
N ALA A 22 11.51 -3.74 -8.60
CA ALA A 22 11.52 -5.16 -8.93
C ALA A 22 12.90 -5.69 -9.39
N ASP A 23 13.74 -4.84 -9.98
CA ASP A 23 15.09 -5.24 -10.43
C ASP A 23 16.08 -5.44 -9.26
N THR A 24 15.77 -4.92 -8.07
CA THR A 24 16.68 -4.90 -6.91
C THR A 24 16.10 -5.49 -5.62
N ALA A 25 14.76 -5.57 -5.54
CA ALA A 25 14.05 -6.17 -4.43
C ALA A 25 14.18 -7.69 -4.45
N GLU A 26 14.28 -8.28 -3.27
CA GLU A 26 14.14 -9.72 -3.09
C GLU A 26 12.68 -10.15 -3.28
N ARG A 27 11.78 -9.32 -2.73
CA ARG A 27 10.36 -9.57 -2.63
C ARG A 27 9.58 -8.27 -2.56
N LEU A 28 8.50 -8.19 -3.34
CA LEU A 28 7.54 -7.09 -3.28
C LEU A 28 6.21 -7.59 -2.74
N ILE A 29 5.64 -6.85 -1.80
CA ILE A 29 4.31 -7.08 -1.26
C ILE A 29 3.45 -5.93 -1.77
N LEU A 30 2.51 -6.22 -2.64
CA LEU A 30 1.72 -5.22 -3.35
C LEU A 30 0.27 -5.23 -2.85
N VAL A 31 -0.17 -4.09 -2.34
CA VAL A 31 -1.53 -3.90 -1.83
C VAL A 31 -2.30 -2.94 -2.72
N ASP A 32 -3.49 -3.35 -3.13
CA ASP A 32 -4.45 -2.48 -3.80
C ASP A 32 -5.87 -3.02 -3.59
N ARG A 33 -6.87 -2.15 -3.63
CA ARG A 33 -8.29 -2.56 -3.53
C ARG A 33 -8.83 -3.12 -4.84
N ASP A 34 -8.24 -2.75 -5.97
CA ASP A 34 -8.63 -3.27 -7.29
C ASP A 34 -7.92 -4.61 -7.54
N ALA A 35 -8.59 -5.69 -7.13
CA ALA A 35 -8.06 -7.05 -7.23
C ALA A 35 -7.76 -7.46 -8.68
N ASP A 36 -8.59 -7.05 -9.63
CA ASP A 36 -8.42 -7.41 -11.04
C ASP A 36 -7.23 -6.67 -11.65
N ALA A 37 -7.04 -5.39 -11.34
CA ALA A 37 -5.87 -4.64 -11.77
C ALA A 37 -4.58 -5.16 -11.12
N LEU A 38 -4.63 -5.46 -9.82
CA LEU A 38 -3.50 -6.01 -9.09
C LEU A 38 -3.07 -7.38 -9.64
N ALA A 39 -4.02 -8.25 -9.98
CA ALA A 39 -3.75 -9.57 -10.57
C ALA A 39 -3.06 -9.51 -11.95
N ARG A 40 -3.12 -8.37 -12.64
CA ARG A 40 -2.42 -8.16 -13.92
C ARG A 40 -0.98 -7.68 -13.75
N VAL A 41 -0.55 -7.34 -12.54
CA VAL A 41 0.82 -6.90 -12.27
C VAL A 41 1.77 -8.10 -12.34
N ALA A 42 2.73 -8.03 -13.27
CA ALA A 42 3.78 -9.03 -13.44
C ALA A 42 5.14 -8.34 -13.40
N LEU A 43 5.98 -8.74 -12.44
CA LEU A 43 7.29 -8.13 -12.19
C LEU A 43 8.39 -9.22 -12.14
N PRO A 44 9.65 -8.91 -12.49
CA PRO A 44 10.74 -9.86 -12.54
C PRO A 44 11.32 -10.24 -11.16
N CYS A 45 10.49 -10.32 -10.11
CA CYS A 45 10.89 -10.71 -8.76
C CYS A 45 9.79 -11.51 -8.05
N THR A 46 10.03 -11.95 -6.81
CA THR A 46 8.99 -12.55 -5.98
C THR A 46 7.94 -11.49 -5.64
N VAL A 47 6.67 -11.75 -5.93
CA VAL A 47 5.58 -10.80 -5.65
C VAL A 47 4.46 -11.50 -4.88
N ASP A 48 4.05 -10.89 -3.77
CA ASP A 48 2.79 -11.20 -3.11
C ASP A 48 1.76 -10.13 -3.47
N LEU A 49 0.62 -10.57 -3.99
CA LEU A 49 -0.50 -9.70 -4.32
C LEU A 49 -1.54 -9.82 -3.21
N LEU A 50 -1.78 -8.72 -2.51
CA LEU A 50 -2.72 -8.65 -1.39
C LEU A 50 -3.86 -7.70 -1.75
N PRO A 51 -4.95 -8.20 -2.38
CA PRO A 51 -6.12 -7.38 -2.64
C PRO A 51 -6.78 -6.99 -1.31
N GLY A 52 -6.94 -5.69 -1.06
CA GLY A 52 -7.50 -5.20 0.19
C GLY A 52 -7.59 -3.67 0.28
N ASP A 53 -8.40 -3.20 1.23
CA ASP A 53 -8.50 -1.78 1.55
C ASP A 53 -7.51 -1.44 2.67
N VAL A 54 -6.64 -0.47 2.44
CA VAL A 54 -5.69 -0.01 3.45
C VAL A 54 -6.39 0.59 4.68
N ALA A 55 -7.63 1.07 4.53
CA ALA A 55 -8.46 1.61 5.59
C ALA A 55 -9.14 0.53 6.46
N ASP A 56 -9.06 -0.75 6.06
CA ASP A 56 -9.62 -1.87 6.81
C ASP A 56 -8.59 -2.41 7.81
N GLU A 57 -8.94 -2.40 9.09
CA GLU A 57 -8.06 -2.90 10.16
C GLU A 57 -7.90 -4.42 10.09
N ASP A 58 -8.97 -5.16 9.78
CA ASP A 58 -8.97 -6.63 9.69
C ASP A 58 -8.12 -7.11 8.52
N PHE A 59 -8.06 -6.33 7.43
CA PHE A 59 -7.14 -6.58 6.32
C PHE A 59 -5.69 -6.67 6.82
N TRP A 60 -5.25 -5.73 7.65
CA TRP A 60 -3.88 -5.72 8.16
C TRP A 60 -3.59 -6.86 9.14
N GLU A 61 -4.59 -7.33 9.88
CA GLU A 61 -4.46 -8.53 10.70
C GLU A 61 -4.24 -9.77 9.82
N SER A 62 -5.02 -9.90 8.74
CA SER A 62 -4.90 -11.01 7.78
C SER A 62 -3.60 -10.94 6.95
N ALA A 63 -3.10 -9.73 6.68
CA ALA A 63 -1.89 -9.48 5.90
C ALA A 63 -0.60 -9.68 6.72
N ALA A 64 -0.67 -9.64 8.05
CA ALA A 64 0.50 -9.70 8.92
C ALA A 64 1.48 -10.87 8.64
N PRO A 65 1.03 -12.11 8.34
CA PRO A 65 1.93 -13.21 8.01
C PRO A 65 2.76 -12.97 6.74
N TYR A 66 2.27 -12.15 5.81
CA TYR A 66 2.97 -11.84 4.56
C TYR A 66 4.08 -10.81 4.77
N LEU A 67 3.98 -9.98 5.81
CA LEU A 67 4.94 -8.89 6.10
C LEU A 67 6.25 -9.37 6.75
N GLY A 68 6.45 -10.68 6.90
CA GLY A 68 7.69 -11.23 7.47
C GLY A 68 8.94 -10.78 6.70
N GLY A 69 9.94 -10.28 7.43
CA GLY A 69 11.21 -9.81 6.87
C GLY A 69 11.14 -8.44 6.20
N LEU A 70 10.05 -7.69 6.39
CA LEU A 70 9.89 -6.35 5.82
C LEU A 70 11.07 -5.45 6.21
N THR A 71 11.60 -4.73 5.22
CA THR A 71 12.66 -3.73 5.44
C THR A 71 12.25 -2.35 4.95
N HIS A 72 11.34 -2.27 3.98
CA HIS A 72 10.91 -1.02 3.39
C HIS A 72 9.40 -0.98 3.19
N ALA A 73 8.81 0.21 3.28
CA ALA A 73 7.42 0.42 2.89
C ALA A 73 7.24 1.74 2.12
N VAL A 74 6.37 1.70 1.12
CA VAL A 74 5.90 2.85 0.36
C VAL A 74 4.39 2.98 0.60
N VAL A 75 4.03 3.96 1.43
CA VAL A 75 2.66 4.29 1.81
C VAL A 75 2.10 5.25 0.76
N ASN A 76 1.57 4.68 -0.33
CA ASN A 76 1.17 5.43 -1.51
C ASN A 76 -0.34 5.35 -1.80
N ALA A 77 -1.08 4.40 -1.21
CA ALA A 77 -2.52 4.32 -1.41
C ALA A 77 -3.21 5.67 -1.10
N GLY A 78 -3.96 6.17 -2.06
CA GLY A 78 -4.60 7.46 -1.95
C GLY A 78 -5.69 7.65 -3.01
N VAL A 79 -6.70 8.42 -2.64
CA VAL A 79 -7.82 8.81 -3.51
C VAL A 79 -7.99 10.32 -3.47
N ALA A 80 -8.38 10.88 -4.61
CA ALA A 80 -8.78 12.28 -4.70
C ALA A 80 -10.31 12.39 -4.65
N GLY A 81 -10.79 13.51 -4.13
CA GLY A 81 -12.15 13.99 -4.38
C GLY A 81 -12.16 14.96 -5.56
N ALA A 82 -13.32 15.15 -6.18
CA ALA A 82 -13.52 16.15 -7.21
C ALA A 82 -14.47 17.25 -6.72
N GLY A 83 -14.27 18.48 -7.22
CA GLY A 83 -15.17 19.60 -6.99
C GLY A 83 -14.66 20.67 -6.02
N ALA A 84 -15.44 21.74 -5.90
CA ALA A 84 -15.13 22.84 -5.00
C ALA A 84 -15.46 22.48 -3.55
N ILE A 85 -14.62 22.92 -2.60
CA ILE A 85 -14.79 22.62 -1.17
C ILE A 85 -16.17 23.02 -0.63
N ALA A 86 -16.75 24.11 -1.14
CA ALA A 86 -18.08 24.58 -0.74
C ALA A 86 -19.23 23.63 -1.11
N GLY A 87 -19.00 22.72 -2.07
CA GLY A 87 -19.98 21.73 -2.51
C GLY A 87 -19.56 20.29 -2.19
N LEU A 88 -18.48 20.08 -1.44
CA LEU A 88 -18.01 18.75 -1.09
C LEU A 88 -18.87 18.19 0.04
N ASP A 89 -19.55 17.09 -0.22
CA ASP A 89 -20.25 16.36 0.84
C ASP A 89 -19.26 15.88 1.89
N PHE A 90 -19.64 15.99 3.16
CA PHE A 90 -18.84 15.49 4.26
C PHE A 90 -18.64 13.98 4.18
N ALA A 91 -19.58 13.21 3.61
CA ALA A 91 -19.38 11.78 3.40
C ALA A 91 -18.21 11.50 2.43
N GLU A 92 -18.07 12.29 1.36
CA GLU A 92 -16.96 12.17 0.42
C GLU A 92 -15.64 12.60 1.08
N TRP A 93 -15.65 13.66 1.88
CA TRP A 93 -14.49 14.05 2.69
C TRP A 93 -14.06 12.91 3.64
N ARG A 94 -15.01 12.27 4.34
CA ARG A 94 -14.73 11.13 5.22
C ARG A 94 -14.16 9.95 4.44
N ARG A 95 -14.67 9.65 3.25
CA ARG A 95 -14.12 8.60 2.38
C ARG A 95 -12.65 8.88 2.00
N ILE A 96 -12.33 10.13 1.66
CA ILE A 96 -10.96 10.53 1.32
C ILE A 96 -10.04 10.37 2.52
N LEU A 97 -10.42 10.86 3.70
CA LEU A 97 -9.62 10.72 4.92
C LEU A 97 -9.46 9.27 5.35
N SER A 98 -10.50 8.44 5.21
CA SER A 98 -10.44 7.02 5.53
C SER A 98 -9.30 6.31 4.78
N VAL A 99 -9.12 6.61 3.49
CA VAL A 99 -8.03 6.01 2.70
C VAL A 99 -6.71 6.73 2.97
N ASN A 100 -6.68 8.05 2.82
CA ASN A 100 -5.43 8.81 2.74
C ASN A 100 -4.79 9.05 4.11
N LEU A 101 -5.55 8.98 5.20
CA LEU A 101 -5.06 9.23 6.55
C LEU A 101 -5.18 7.99 7.42
N ASP A 102 -6.38 7.43 7.59
CA ASP A 102 -6.57 6.25 8.44
C ASP A 102 -5.83 5.05 7.81
N GLY A 103 -5.96 4.86 6.49
CA GLY A 103 -5.23 3.82 5.76
C GLY A 103 -3.70 4.00 5.79
N ALA A 104 -3.20 5.23 5.71
CA ALA A 104 -1.78 5.51 5.87
C ALA A 104 -1.29 5.16 7.29
N PHE A 105 -2.06 5.54 8.32
CA PHE A 105 -1.77 5.17 9.71
C PHE A 105 -1.71 3.66 9.91
N LEU A 106 -2.71 2.92 9.40
CA LEU A 106 -2.77 1.46 9.55
C LEU A 106 -1.61 0.78 8.81
N THR A 107 -1.28 1.24 7.60
CA THR A 107 -0.11 0.79 6.83
C THR A 107 1.17 0.99 7.63
N LEU A 108 1.39 2.20 8.16
CA LEU A 108 2.56 2.53 8.98
C LEU A 108 2.66 1.64 10.21
N ARG A 109 1.54 1.43 10.92
CA ARG A 109 1.47 0.59 12.11
C ARG A 109 1.84 -0.86 11.79
N ALA A 110 1.32 -1.41 10.70
CA ALA A 110 1.63 -2.77 10.25
C ALA A 110 3.10 -2.90 9.84
N ALA A 111 3.61 -1.97 9.04
CA ALA A 111 5.00 -1.96 8.59
C ALA A 111 5.99 -1.83 9.77
N MET A 112 5.76 -0.90 10.70
CA MET A 112 6.60 -0.69 11.87
C MET A 112 6.61 -1.88 12.84
N ARG A 113 5.55 -2.68 12.88
CA ARG A 113 5.51 -3.94 13.65
C ARG A 113 6.29 -5.07 12.97
N ALA A 114 6.38 -5.03 11.65
CA ALA A 114 7.01 -6.08 10.84
C ALA A 114 8.50 -5.85 10.58
N ILE A 115 8.95 -4.59 10.56
CA ILE A 115 10.37 -4.24 10.40
C ILE A 115 11.10 -4.53 11.71
N ASP A 116 11.99 -5.53 11.68
CA ASP A 116 12.90 -5.85 12.78
C ASP A 116 14.31 -5.33 12.45
N GLY A 117 14.70 -4.21 13.08
CA GLY A 117 16.00 -3.58 12.88
C GLY A 117 15.98 -2.41 11.89
N ALA A 118 16.94 -2.39 10.96
CA ALA A 118 17.11 -1.27 10.03
C ALA A 118 16.14 -1.34 8.85
N GLY A 119 15.49 -0.22 8.55
CA GLY A 119 14.56 -0.10 7.44
C GLY A 119 14.20 1.35 7.14
N ALA A 120 13.38 1.57 6.11
CA ALA A 120 12.89 2.90 5.77
C ALA A 120 11.43 2.87 5.30
N ILE A 121 10.66 3.88 5.68
CA ILE A 121 9.30 4.08 5.20
C ILE A 121 9.21 5.42 4.50
N VAL A 122 8.60 5.43 3.30
CA VAL A 122 8.25 6.62 2.54
C VAL A 122 6.73 6.72 2.49
N ALA A 123 6.19 7.88 2.87
CA ALA A 123 4.76 8.16 2.93
C ALA A 123 4.46 9.55 2.34
#